data_AF-A0A0Q9U2Q3-F1
#
_entry.id   AF-A0A0Q9U2Q3-F1
#
_cell.length_a   1.000
_cell.length_b   1.000
_cell.length_c   1.000
_cell.angle_alpha   90.00
_cell.angle_beta   90.00
_cell.angle_gamma   90.00
#
_symmetry.space_group_name_H-M   'P 1'
#
loop_
_entity.id
_entity.type
_entity.pdbx_description
1 polymer ?
#
loop_
_entity_poly.entity_id
_entity_poly.type
_entity_poly.pdbx_seq_one_letter_code
_entity_poly.pdbx_strand_id
1 'polypeptide(L)'
;MTAVQTQVGHQWRVVAPWWHWPLRASSDPGDLGDPDDRRAVRASRPVLQKYATSDPVTDFLGQPQHRLEFDCETDEVWDVSPNGFGKVPSRTRTHRRKLFLTSHHRHYLVVCSIHCDTAGFPHARRDDVCEAGFVVRRRRVDLPGGPRGEAAGAFRRHAVARSRRLDLEFRLRLATPHKLRMAALRRRLEVARESERDAADRLRVWLEELGNVRFLEGWVPAGVDPAGDRHPMPPCTSPTSLEPVRGFGSWQQVEELPAALGESWFPLSPLVPDPTKPEHDATGESIYFGVVPTGSSDLDDQQAPRFGPTDDYEIRCFVRRHRAACPRDGGHCGCPLTWSEATEAYRLADPMDLEGTANRASTVVLPDLAQLHADTMRLTPGGTGGVRFQTPPGSTLSFTSQDTKATQTPTRADAQTCSFAIPLITIVAYFLLKLFLPIVVFVFQLWFLLALRFCIPSSVTIDTGLAGKLDQLGGGLDIDADVVVANQADFDKLLKDLLDGLEPGGPGTKLGSRIVAEHANGDMDHGSFGSLVGAVAARKVTGPKLTFAERVERSEVVRP
;
A
#
# COMPACT_ATOMS: atom_id res chain seq x y z
N MET A 1 15.52 -49.18 -31.43
CA MET A 1 15.24 -48.76 -30.04
C MET A 1 16.58 -48.67 -29.32
N THR A 2 17.21 -47.50 -29.35
CA THR A 2 18.53 -47.25 -28.75
C THR A 2 18.35 -46.50 -27.43
N ALA A 3 19.11 -46.92 -26.44
CA ALA A 3 19.07 -46.47 -25.06
C ALA A 3 19.62 -45.05 -24.89
N VAL A 4 18.84 -44.02 -25.20
CA VAL A 4 19.03 -42.64 -24.72
C VAL A 4 17.67 -41.93 -24.74
N GLN A 5 16.92 -41.92 -23.64
CA GLN A 5 15.94 -40.88 -23.25
C GLN A 5 15.04 -41.37 -22.09
N THR A 6 15.66 -41.64 -20.95
CA THR A 6 14.97 -41.60 -19.65
C THR A 6 15.87 -40.88 -18.67
N GLN A 7 16.21 -39.62 -18.97
CA GLN A 7 16.44 -38.68 -17.87
C GLN A 7 15.07 -38.46 -17.25
N VAL A 8 14.80 -39.21 -16.18
CA VAL A 8 13.80 -38.85 -15.18
C VAL A 8 14.24 -37.50 -14.63
N GLY A 9 13.86 -36.41 -15.30
CA GLY A 9 14.19 -35.08 -14.87
C GLY A 9 13.55 -34.87 -13.51
N HIS A 10 14.38 -34.73 -12.46
CA HIS A 10 13.88 -34.41 -11.13
C HIS A 10 12.97 -33.18 -11.18
N GLN A 11 11.88 -33.22 -10.42
CA GLN A 11 10.93 -32.12 -10.33
C GLN A 11 11.66 -30.88 -9.80
N TRP A 12 11.29 -29.69 -10.27
CA TRP A 12 11.90 -28.45 -9.80
C TRP A 12 11.05 -27.83 -8.69
N ARG A 13 11.71 -27.05 -7.82
CA ARG A 13 11.08 -26.19 -6.82
C ARG A 13 11.59 -24.78 -7.00
N VAL A 14 10.68 -23.82 -6.97
CA VAL A 14 10.98 -22.38 -6.96
C VAL A 14 10.68 -21.89 -5.55
N VAL A 15 11.72 -21.50 -4.82
CA VAL A 15 11.67 -21.25 -3.37
C VAL A 15 12.31 -19.91 -3.00
N ALA A 16 12.27 -19.53 -1.72
CA ALA A 16 13.01 -18.36 -1.23
C ALA A 16 14.52 -18.54 -1.44
N PRO A 17 15.30 -17.45 -1.68
CA PRO A 17 16.75 -17.55 -1.66
C PRO A 17 17.25 -17.93 -0.25
N TRP A 18 18.44 -18.54 -0.17
CA TRP A 18 18.90 -19.21 1.05
C TRP A 18 19.00 -18.31 2.29
N TRP A 19 19.27 -17.01 2.14
CA TRP A 19 19.33 -16.04 3.25
C TRP A 19 17.95 -15.66 3.81
N HIS A 20 16.87 -16.27 3.30
CA HIS A 20 15.52 -16.19 3.85
C HIS A 20 15.01 -17.54 4.38
N TRP A 21 15.86 -18.56 4.42
CA TRP A 21 15.53 -19.83 5.05
C TRP A 21 15.56 -19.71 6.58
N PRO A 22 14.89 -20.62 7.32
CA PRO A 22 14.92 -20.61 8.77
C PRO A 22 16.35 -20.58 9.32
N LEU A 23 16.56 -19.79 10.38
CA LEU A 23 17.83 -19.76 11.09
C LEU A 23 17.99 -21.01 11.95
N ARG A 24 19.23 -21.46 12.12
CA ARG A 24 19.59 -22.58 12.97
C ARG A 24 19.56 -22.13 14.42
N ALA A 25 18.97 -22.95 15.28
CA ALA A 25 18.98 -22.73 16.72
C ALA A 25 20.37 -22.94 17.35
N SER A 26 21.26 -23.69 16.68
CA SER A 26 22.59 -24.06 17.15
C SER A 26 23.70 -23.54 16.24
N SER A 27 24.82 -23.17 16.85
CA SER A 27 26.06 -22.81 16.15
C SER A 27 26.92 -24.01 15.76
N ASP A 28 26.62 -25.22 16.24
CA ASP A 28 27.38 -26.45 15.93
C ASP A 28 27.20 -26.83 14.45
N PRO A 29 28.22 -26.77 13.57
CA PRO A 29 28.09 -27.06 12.14
C PRO A 29 27.51 -28.44 11.77
N GLY A 30 27.53 -29.41 12.70
CA GLY A 30 26.95 -30.74 12.52
C GLY A 30 25.43 -30.80 12.72
N ASP A 31 24.83 -29.79 13.34
CA ASP A 31 23.38 -29.74 13.58
C ASP A 31 22.62 -29.34 12.30
N LEU A 32 21.83 -30.27 11.75
CA LEU A 32 21.08 -30.02 10.52
C LEU A 32 19.87 -29.08 10.74
N GLY A 33 19.55 -28.73 11.99
CA GLY A 33 18.37 -27.95 12.36
C GLY A 33 17.13 -28.81 12.53
N ASP A 34 16.05 -28.20 13.02
CA ASP A 34 14.79 -28.89 13.28
C ASP A 34 14.22 -29.51 11.98
N PRO A 35 13.74 -30.76 12.00
CA PRO A 35 13.18 -31.41 10.81
C PRO A 35 12.03 -30.65 10.14
N ASP A 36 11.20 -29.91 10.89
CA ASP A 36 10.13 -29.08 10.34
C ASP A 36 10.70 -27.85 9.62
N ASP A 37 11.71 -27.20 10.18
CA ASP A 37 12.38 -26.07 9.52
C ASP A 37 13.07 -26.49 8.22
N ARG A 38 13.69 -27.68 8.21
CA ARG A 38 14.29 -28.27 7.01
C ARG A 38 13.24 -28.55 5.94
N ARG A 39 12.06 -29.04 6.32
CA ARG A 39 10.92 -29.22 5.40
C ARG A 39 10.39 -27.89 4.89
N ALA A 40 10.34 -26.87 5.75
CA ALA A 40 9.84 -25.54 5.42
C ALA A 40 10.64 -24.86 4.30
N VAL A 41 11.95 -25.15 4.18
CA VAL A 41 12.78 -24.65 3.07
C VAL A 41 12.20 -25.02 1.71
N ARG A 42 11.76 -26.28 1.52
CA ARG A 42 11.23 -26.78 0.25
C ARG A 42 9.86 -26.19 -0.12
N ALA A 43 9.15 -25.68 0.88
CA ALA A 43 7.86 -25.00 0.75
C ALA A 43 7.99 -23.47 0.92
N SER A 44 9.21 -22.94 1.02
CA SER A 44 9.41 -21.51 1.20
C SER A 44 8.98 -20.75 -0.05
N ARG A 45 8.27 -19.64 0.17
CA ARG A 45 7.75 -18.79 -0.89
C ARG A 45 8.80 -17.80 -1.40
N PRO A 46 8.72 -17.33 -2.66
CA PRO A 46 9.51 -16.19 -3.10
C PRO A 46 9.33 -15.00 -2.17
N VAL A 47 10.37 -14.16 -2.09
CA VAL A 47 10.43 -13.08 -1.11
C VAL A 47 10.44 -11.73 -1.79
N LEU A 48 9.65 -10.80 -1.25
CA LEU A 48 9.72 -9.39 -1.60
C LEU A 48 10.89 -8.76 -0.84
N GLN A 49 11.74 -8.00 -1.53
CA GLN A 49 12.84 -7.25 -0.94
C GLN A 49 12.62 -5.76 -1.20
N LYS A 50 12.76 -4.94 -0.15
CA LYS A 50 12.48 -3.50 -0.15
C LYS A 50 13.79 -2.71 -0.25
N TYR A 51 13.79 -1.66 -1.08
CA TYR A 51 14.93 -0.79 -1.31
C TYR A 51 14.55 0.68 -1.21
N ALA A 52 15.48 1.48 -0.67
CA ALA A 52 15.38 2.93 -0.65
C ALA A 52 15.93 3.59 -1.92
N THR A 53 16.70 2.89 -2.75
CA THR A 53 17.34 3.46 -3.95
C THR A 53 16.41 3.42 -5.16
N SER A 54 16.54 4.40 -6.06
CA SER A 54 15.88 4.38 -7.37
C SER A 54 16.49 3.36 -8.34
N ASP A 55 17.68 2.83 -8.03
CA ASP A 55 18.34 1.76 -8.78
C ASP A 55 18.52 0.49 -7.90
N PRO A 56 17.40 -0.17 -7.53
CA PRO A 56 17.46 -1.35 -6.66
C PRO A 56 18.19 -2.53 -7.31
N VAL A 57 18.28 -2.56 -8.65
CA VAL A 57 18.91 -3.67 -9.37
C VAL A 57 20.41 -3.63 -9.17
N THR A 58 21.06 -2.47 -9.34
CA THR A 58 22.51 -2.35 -9.12
C THR A 58 22.90 -2.68 -7.68
N ASP A 59 22.14 -2.19 -6.70
CA ASP A 59 22.37 -2.50 -5.29
C ASP A 59 22.21 -3.99 -5.00
N PHE A 60 21.16 -4.63 -5.54
CA PHE A 60 20.93 -6.07 -5.39
C PHE A 60 22.00 -6.91 -6.08
N LEU A 61 22.46 -6.53 -7.28
CA LEU A 61 23.53 -7.24 -7.99
C LEU A 61 24.87 -7.16 -7.25
N GLY A 62 25.12 -6.08 -6.49
CA GLY A 62 26.34 -5.92 -5.71
C GLY A 62 26.27 -6.60 -4.33
N GLN A 63 25.15 -6.43 -3.62
CA GLN A 63 24.93 -6.94 -2.27
C GLN A 63 23.47 -7.42 -2.12
N PRO A 64 23.15 -8.67 -2.52
CA PRO A 64 21.77 -9.17 -2.55
C PRO A 64 21.04 -9.11 -1.20
N GLN A 65 21.79 -9.17 -0.10
CA GLN A 65 21.25 -9.11 1.25
C GLN A 65 21.03 -7.68 1.76
N HIS A 66 21.64 -6.65 1.14
CA HIS A 66 21.55 -5.25 1.57
C HIS A 66 20.18 -4.66 1.17
N ARG A 67 19.18 -4.95 2.00
CA ARG A 67 17.77 -4.58 1.80
C ARG A 67 17.23 -3.89 3.03
N LEU A 68 16.20 -3.07 2.87
CA LEU A 68 15.46 -2.52 4.00
C LEU A 68 14.65 -3.62 4.68
N GLU A 69 14.58 -3.52 6.01
CA GLU A 69 13.62 -4.28 6.79
C GLU A 69 12.20 -3.77 6.54
N PHE A 70 11.23 -4.69 6.58
CA PHE A 70 9.83 -4.31 6.58
C PHE A 70 9.40 -4.01 8.01
N ASP A 71 8.99 -2.77 8.23
CA ASP A 71 8.52 -2.29 9.52
C ASP A 71 7.02 -2.56 9.67
N CYS A 72 6.63 -3.25 10.72
CA CYS A 72 5.23 -3.59 10.99
C CYS A 72 4.34 -2.37 11.28
N GLU A 73 4.92 -1.22 11.62
CA GLU A 73 4.17 0.02 11.85
C GLU A 73 3.79 0.71 10.54
N THR A 74 4.72 0.74 9.59
CA THR A 74 4.60 1.52 8.35
C THR A 74 4.36 0.68 7.10
N ASP A 75 4.85 -0.56 7.03
CA ASP A 75 4.71 -1.47 5.89
C ASP A 75 3.59 -2.50 6.06
N GLU A 76 2.65 -2.28 6.98
CA GLU A 76 1.43 -3.08 7.10
C GLU A 76 0.18 -2.26 6.78
N VAL A 77 -0.85 -2.94 6.27
CA VAL A 77 -2.18 -2.36 6.12
C VAL A 77 -2.89 -2.39 7.48
N TRP A 78 -3.49 -1.26 7.84
CA TRP A 78 -4.22 -1.09 9.09
C TRP A 78 -5.70 -0.87 8.81
N ASP A 79 -6.55 -1.59 9.55
CA ASP A 79 -7.97 -1.28 9.61
C ASP A 79 -8.18 -0.14 10.60
N VAL A 80 -8.74 0.96 10.10
CA VAL A 80 -8.98 2.17 10.89
C VAL A 80 -10.44 2.21 11.30
N SER A 81 -10.71 2.05 12.59
CA SER A 81 -12.05 2.21 13.15
C SER A 81 -12.25 3.63 13.68
N PRO A 82 -13.30 4.35 13.21
CA PRO A 82 -13.56 5.71 13.65
C PRO A 82 -14.07 5.71 15.10
N ASN A 83 -13.35 6.39 15.99
CA ASN A 83 -13.71 6.49 17.42
C ASN A 83 -14.64 7.67 17.75
N GLY A 84 -15.19 8.33 16.72
CA GLY A 84 -15.98 9.56 16.85
C GLY A 84 -15.17 10.81 16.47
N PHE A 85 -15.86 11.94 16.35
CA PHE A 85 -15.24 13.22 15.97
C PHE A 85 -14.28 13.71 17.07
N GLY A 86 -13.08 14.16 16.70
CA GLY A 86 -12.07 14.68 17.63
C GLY A 86 -11.30 13.62 18.44
N LYS A 87 -11.60 12.33 18.29
CA LYS A 87 -10.87 11.25 18.96
C LYS A 87 -9.90 10.56 18.02
N VAL A 88 -8.74 10.16 18.55
CA VAL A 88 -7.75 9.36 17.82
C VAL A 88 -8.43 8.07 17.36
N PRO A 89 -8.39 7.74 16.05
CA PRO A 89 -8.97 6.51 15.55
C PRO A 89 -8.16 5.31 16.04
N SER A 90 -8.84 4.18 16.30
CA SER A 90 -8.14 2.94 16.64
C SER A 90 -7.67 2.26 15.37
N ARG A 91 -6.40 1.84 15.35
CA ARG A 91 -5.81 1.06 14.27
C ARG A 91 -5.73 -0.40 14.70
N THR A 92 -6.16 -1.32 13.85
CA THR A 92 -5.99 -2.77 14.05
C THR A 92 -5.17 -3.35 12.92
N ARG A 93 -4.15 -4.15 13.25
CA ARG A 93 -3.27 -4.76 12.24
C ARG A 93 -4.05 -5.79 11.42
N THR A 94 -3.88 -5.74 10.10
CA THR A 94 -4.46 -6.74 9.20
C THR A 94 -3.47 -7.85 8.83
N HIS A 95 -2.20 -7.71 9.22
CA HIS A 95 -1.08 -8.59 8.83
C HIS A 95 -0.90 -8.71 7.30
N ARG A 96 -1.43 -7.77 6.53
CA ARG A 96 -1.20 -7.65 5.08
C ARG A 96 -0.08 -6.66 4.83
N ARG A 97 0.82 -7.01 3.91
CA ARG A 97 1.93 -6.14 3.53
C ARG A 97 1.41 -4.91 2.78
N LYS A 98 1.93 -3.72 3.10
CA LYS A 98 1.74 -2.51 2.31
C LYS A 98 3.00 -2.26 1.49
N LEU A 99 2.88 -2.18 0.18
CA LEU A 99 3.98 -1.77 -0.70
C LEU A 99 3.75 -0.33 -1.16
N PHE A 100 4.77 0.49 -0.97
CA PHE A 100 4.76 1.88 -1.39
C PHE A 100 5.00 2.02 -2.90
N LEU A 101 4.60 3.15 -3.46
CA LEU A 101 4.80 3.42 -4.88
C LEU A 101 6.23 3.89 -5.14
N THR A 102 6.69 3.80 -6.39
CA THR A 102 7.97 4.41 -6.79
C THR A 102 8.00 5.93 -6.55
N SER A 103 6.84 6.60 -6.61
CA SER A 103 6.70 8.01 -6.24
C SER A 103 7.05 8.28 -4.77
N HIS A 104 6.91 7.29 -3.89
CA HIS A 104 7.30 7.32 -2.47
C HIS A 104 8.78 6.92 -2.24
N HIS A 105 9.58 6.77 -3.30
CA HIS A 105 11.00 6.40 -3.20
C HIS A 105 11.24 5.06 -2.48
N ARG A 106 10.36 4.11 -2.77
CA ARG A 106 10.41 2.72 -2.31
C ARG A 106 10.27 1.82 -3.52
N HIS A 107 11.20 0.89 -3.62
CA HIS A 107 11.32 0.00 -4.75
C HIS A 107 11.40 -1.43 -4.26
N TYR A 108 10.86 -2.37 -5.04
CA TYR A 108 10.69 -3.74 -4.60
C TYR A 108 11.16 -4.71 -5.67
N LEU A 109 11.90 -5.73 -5.23
CA LEU A 109 12.26 -6.89 -6.05
C LEU A 109 11.53 -8.12 -5.50
N VAL A 110 11.09 -9.01 -6.38
CA VAL A 110 10.75 -10.38 -6.00
C VAL A 110 11.95 -11.25 -6.29
N VAL A 111 12.36 -12.08 -5.33
CA VAL A 111 13.55 -12.92 -5.41
C VAL A 111 13.20 -14.36 -5.09
N CYS A 112 13.72 -15.29 -5.88
CA CYS A 112 13.56 -16.73 -5.69
C CYS A 112 14.81 -17.51 -6.13
N SER A 113 14.97 -18.74 -5.63
CA SER A 113 15.97 -19.69 -6.12
C SER A 113 15.31 -20.93 -6.72
N ILE A 114 16.03 -21.60 -7.63
CA ILE A 114 15.56 -22.82 -8.31
C ILE A 114 16.40 -24.02 -7.86
N HIS A 115 15.72 -25.05 -7.39
CA HIS A 115 16.33 -26.29 -6.91
C HIS A 115 15.67 -27.53 -7.52
N CYS A 116 16.40 -28.63 -7.59
CA CYS A 116 15.84 -29.94 -7.88
C CYS A 116 15.25 -30.54 -6.59
N ASP A 117 14.03 -31.05 -6.68
CA ASP A 117 13.32 -31.69 -5.57
C ASP A 117 13.83 -33.12 -5.33
N THR A 118 15.06 -33.23 -4.86
CA THR A 118 15.71 -34.49 -4.50
C THR A 118 16.40 -34.39 -3.15
N ALA A 119 16.92 -35.52 -2.67
CA ALA A 119 17.85 -35.54 -1.55
C ALA A 119 19.03 -34.57 -1.83
N GLY A 120 19.40 -33.79 -0.81
CA GLY A 120 20.43 -32.75 -0.91
C GLY A 120 19.99 -31.44 -1.56
N PHE A 121 18.77 -31.36 -2.11
CA PHE A 121 18.15 -30.15 -2.69
C PHE A 121 19.09 -29.32 -3.61
N PRO A 122 19.78 -29.97 -4.56
CA PRO A 122 20.81 -29.30 -5.35
C PRO A 122 20.19 -28.22 -6.26
N HIS A 123 20.95 -27.16 -6.51
CA HIS A 123 20.53 -26.08 -7.41
C HIS A 123 20.27 -26.61 -8.83
N ALA A 124 19.22 -26.12 -9.47
CA ALA A 124 19.02 -26.35 -10.90
C ALA A 124 20.10 -25.58 -11.68
N ARG A 125 20.52 -26.07 -12.85
CA ARG A 125 21.48 -25.32 -13.68
C ARG A 125 20.73 -24.23 -14.45
N ARG A 126 21.28 -23.02 -14.48
CA ARG A 126 20.73 -21.91 -15.27
C ARG A 126 20.54 -22.28 -16.75
N ASP A 127 21.47 -23.03 -17.33
CA ASP A 127 21.42 -23.43 -18.74
C ASP A 127 20.28 -24.42 -19.07
N ASP A 128 19.62 -24.96 -18.04
CA ASP A 128 18.42 -25.79 -18.18
C ASP A 128 17.13 -24.95 -18.13
N VAL A 129 17.20 -23.63 -17.88
CA VAL A 129 16.04 -22.73 -17.81
C VAL A 129 15.81 -22.07 -19.17
N CYS A 130 14.61 -22.25 -19.72
CA CYS A 130 14.18 -21.57 -20.96
C CYS A 130 13.64 -20.17 -20.71
N GLU A 131 12.77 -20.06 -19.73
CA GLU A 131 11.99 -18.85 -19.44
C GLU A 131 11.77 -18.82 -17.93
N ALA A 132 11.95 -17.65 -17.33
CA ALA A 132 11.65 -17.40 -15.94
C ALA A 132 10.89 -16.09 -15.84
N GLY A 133 9.83 -16.09 -15.05
CA GLY A 133 8.96 -14.94 -14.91
C GLY A 133 8.12 -15.01 -13.66
N PHE A 134 7.32 -13.98 -13.43
CA PHE A 134 6.34 -13.98 -12.37
C PHE A 134 5.06 -13.29 -12.82
N VAL A 135 3.95 -13.71 -12.22
CA VAL A 135 2.63 -13.11 -12.43
C VAL A 135 2.22 -12.35 -11.18
N VAL A 136 1.52 -11.24 -11.37
CA VAL A 136 0.86 -10.50 -10.30
C VAL A 136 -0.63 -10.78 -10.42
N ARG A 137 -1.20 -11.38 -9.38
CA ARG A 137 -2.62 -11.76 -9.35
C ARG A 137 -3.35 -10.99 -8.28
N ARG A 138 -4.57 -10.59 -8.60
CA ARG A 138 -5.50 -9.96 -7.67
C ARG A 138 -6.29 -11.04 -6.95
N ARG A 139 -6.38 -10.94 -5.63
CA ARG A 139 -7.14 -11.85 -4.78
C ARG A 139 -8.58 -11.38 -4.68
N ARG A 140 -9.52 -12.26 -4.99
CA ARG A 140 -10.95 -12.08 -4.75
C ARG A 140 -11.46 -13.15 -3.80
N VAL A 141 -12.35 -12.73 -2.90
CA VAL A 141 -13.20 -13.67 -2.17
C VAL A 141 -14.45 -13.82 -3.00
N ASP A 142 -14.75 -15.04 -3.45
CA ASP A 142 -16.03 -15.29 -4.12
C ASP A 142 -17.11 -15.54 -3.09
N LEU A 143 -18.26 -15.01 -3.42
CA LEU A 143 -19.47 -15.08 -2.64
C LEU A 143 -20.39 -16.03 -3.39
N PRO A 144 -20.53 -17.30 -2.97
CA PRO A 144 -21.39 -18.26 -3.65
C PRO A 144 -22.77 -17.69 -3.96
N GLY A 145 -23.19 -17.86 -5.22
CA GLY A 145 -24.40 -17.23 -5.76
C GLY A 145 -24.20 -15.82 -6.35
N GLY A 146 -22.96 -15.33 -6.41
CA GLY A 146 -22.59 -14.05 -7.01
C GLY A 146 -23.17 -12.83 -6.26
N PRO A 147 -23.32 -11.66 -6.92
CA PRO A 147 -23.83 -10.45 -6.28
C PRO A 147 -25.24 -10.60 -5.70
N ARG A 148 -26.02 -11.60 -6.13
CA ARG A 148 -27.37 -11.88 -5.62
C ARG A 148 -27.43 -13.06 -4.66
N GLY A 149 -26.30 -13.72 -4.41
CA GLY A 149 -26.20 -14.85 -3.49
C GLY A 149 -26.46 -14.47 -2.04
N GLU A 150 -26.74 -15.49 -1.23
CA GLU A 150 -26.99 -15.34 0.20
C GLU A 150 -25.83 -14.67 0.93
N ALA A 151 -24.62 -14.99 0.48
CA ALA A 151 -23.33 -14.36 0.73
C ALA A 151 -23.35 -12.83 0.65
N ALA A 152 -23.53 -12.31 -0.56
CA ALA A 152 -23.63 -10.90 -0.85
C ALA A 152 -24.84 -10.28 -0.13
N GLY A 153 -25.90 -11.07 0.11
CA GLY A 153 -27.03 -10.71 0.97
C GLY A 153 -26.62 -10.48 2.43
N ALA A 154 -25.79 -11.36 3.01
CA ALA A 154 -25.27 -11.22 4.37
C ALA A 154 -24.36 -10.00 4.50
N PHE A 155 -23.44 -9.81 3.54
CA PHE A 155 -22.62 -8.60 3.46
C PHE A 155 -23.47 -7.32 3.33
N ARG A 156 -24.50 -7.31 2.48
CA ARG A 156 -25.44 -6.17 2.37
C ARG A 156 -26.21 -5.93 3.65
N ARG A 157 -26.73 -6.97 4.30
CA ARG A 157 -27.46 -6.85 5.57
C ARG A 157 -26.57 -6.26 6.66
N HIS A 158 -25.33 -6.73 6.78
CA HIS A 158 -24.35 -6.16 7.70
C HIS A 158 -24.03 -4.70 7.36
N ALA A 159 -23.77 -4.38 6.08
CA ALA A 159 -23.52 -3.01 5.64
C ALA A 159 -24.71 -2.06 5.91
N VAL A 160 -25.94 -2.51 5.69
CA VAL A 160 -27.18 -1.76 5.97
C VAL A 160 -27.38 -1.58 7.48
N ALA A 161 -27.18 -2.62 8.28
CA ALA A 161 -27.28 -2.54 9.74
C ALA A 161 -26.25 -1.56 10.32
N ARG A 162 -24.99 -1.65 9.86
CA ARG A 162 -23.92 -0.72 10.20
C ARG A 162 -24.24 0.71 9.80
N SER A 163 -24.70 0.92 8.56
CA SER A 163 -25.12 2.24 8.07
C SER A 163 -26.25 2.84 8.91
N ARG A 164 -27.26 2.02 9.27
CA ARG A 164 -28.38 2.44 10.12
C ARG A 164 -27.94 2.80 11.55
N ARG A 165 -27.01 2.03 12.13
CA ARG A 165 -26.41 2.38 13.42
C ARG A 165 -25.68 3.72 13.33
N LEU A 166 -24.84 3.90 12.32
CA LEU A 166 -24.07 5.13 12.12
C LEU A 166 -24.97 6.36 11.88
N ASP A 167 -26.06 6.23 11.11
CA ASP A 167 -27.07 7.29 10.92
C ASP A 167 -27.77 7.63 12.25
N LEU A 168 -28.14 6.63 13.05
CA LEU A 168 -28.75 6.87 14.36
C LEU A 168 -27.78 7.50 15.35
N GLU A 169 -26.51 7.10 15.36
CA GLU A 169 -25.45 7.76 16.14
C GLU A 169 -25.28 9.22 15.70
N PHE A 170 -25.26 9.48 14.40
CA PHE A 170 -25.16 10.81 13.85
C PHE A 170 -26.37 11.68 14.22
N ARG A 171 -27.61 11.16 14.09
CA ARG A 171 -28.82 11.87 14.51
C ARG A 171 -28.88 12.10 16.01
N LEU A 172 -28.40 11.16 16.82
CA LEU A 172 -28.31 11.33 18.26
C LEU A 172 -27.30 12.43 18.64
N ARG A 173 -26.20 12.56 17.87
CA ARG A 173 -25.20 13.63 18.03
C ARG A 173 -25.74 15.00 17.63
N LEU A 174 -26.58 15.08 16.59
CA LEU A 174 -27.17 16.35 16.09
C LEU A 174 -28.49 16.73 16.76
N ALA A 175 -29.09 15.85 17.57
CA ALA A 175 -30.39 16.10 18.17
C ALA A 175 -30.30 17.16 19.28
N THR A 176 -31.15 18.17 19.21
CA THR A 176 -31.36 19.13 20.30
C THR A 176 -31.92 18.43 21.54
N PRO A 177 -31.61 18.93 22.76
CA PRO A 177 -31.85 18.23 24.02
C PRO A 177 -33.34 18.21 24.41
N HIS A 178 -34.15 17.44 23.69
CA HIS A 178 -35.52 17.14 24.04
C HIS A 178 -35.61 15.71 24.59
N LYS A 179 -35.90 15.57 25.89
CA LYS A 179 -35.78 14.30 26.65
C LYS A 179 -36.45 13.10 25.96
N LEU A 180 -37.68 13.27 25.46
CA LEU A 180 -38.43 12.19 24.79
C LEU A 180 -37.82 11.79 23.44
N ARG A 181 -37.30 12.75 22.66
CA ARG A 181 -36.70 12.49 21.34
C ARG A 181 -35.34 11.80 21.49
N MET A 182 -34.56 12.22 22.48
CA MET A 182 -33.27 11.60 22.83
C MET A 182 -33.44 10.18 23.36
N ALA A 183 -34.42 9.94 24.24
CA ALA A 183 -34.74 8.59 24.72
C ALA A 183 -35.17 7.66 23.57
N ALA A 184 -35.99 8.15 22.65
CA ALA A 184 -36.41 7.38 21.47
C ALA A 184 -35.24 7.07 20.52
N LEU A 185 -34.34 8.02 20.27
CA LEU A 185 -33.14 7.83 19.44
C LEU A 185 -32.16 6.83 20.08
N ARG A 186 -31.92 6.93 21.39
CA ARG A 186 -31.07 5.97 22.13
C ARG A 186 -31.63 4.56 22.05
N ARG A 187 -32.95 4.39 22.24
CA ARG A 187 -33.60 3.07 22.13
C ARG A 187 -33.48 2.50 20.71
N ARG A 188 -33.63 3.34 19.68
CA ARG A 188 -33.44 2.92 18.28
C ARG A 188 -31.98 2.55 17.97
N LEU A 189 -31.03 3.29 18.54
CA LEU A 189 -29.61 3.00 18.39
C LEU A 189 -29.25 1.65 19.01
N GLU A 190 -29.78 1.34 20.19
CA GLU A 190 -29.49 0.07 20.84
C GLU A 190 -30.01 -1.13 20.03
N VAL A 191 -31.24 -1.02 19.50
CA VAL A 191 -31.79 -2.02 18.56
C VAL A 191 -30.95 -2.13 17.29
N ALA A 192 -30.39 -1.03 16.78
CA ALA A 192 -29.53 -1.05 15.60
C ALA A 192 -28.15 -1.69 15.89
N ARG A 193 -27.61 -1.53 17.10
CA ARG A 193 -26.38 -2.20 17.55
C ARG A 193 -26.56 -3.70 17.65
N GLU A 194 -27.66 -4.13 18.25
CA GLU A 194 -28.01 -5.55 18.36
C GLU A 194 -28.19 -6.17 16.96
N SER A 195 -28.91 -5.48 16.07
CA SER A 195 -29.06 -5.91 14.67
C SER A 195 -27.76 -5.95 13.87
N GLU A 196 -26.78 -5.08 14.14
CA GLU A 196 -25.46 -5.12 13.49
C GLU A 196 -24.64 -6.30 14.01
N ARG A 197 -24.65 -6.55 15.32
CA ARG A 197 -23.99 -7.71 15.94
C ARG A 197 -24.55 -9.02 15.38
N ASP A 198 -25.87 -9.16 15.34
CA ASP A 198 -26.52 -10.34 14.76
C ASP A 198 -26.16 -10.54 13.28
N ALA A 199 -25.99 -9.46 12.52
CA ALA A 199 -25.59 -9.53 11.12
C ALA A 199 -24.11 -9.89 10.95
N ALA A 200 -23.24 -9.40 11.84
CA ALA A 200 -21.82 -9.70 11.87
C ALA A 200 -21.57 -11.16 12.30
N ASP A 201 -22.30 -11.67 13.29
CA ASP A 201 -22.18 -13.05 13.74
C ASP A 201 -22.60 -14.05 12.66
N ARG A 202 -23.71 -13.78 11.96
CA ARG A 202 -24.13 -14.60 10.81
C ARG A 202 -23.11 -14.56 9.67
N LEU A 203 -22.50 -13.41 9.43
CA LEU A 203 -21.46 -13.27 8.41
C LEU A 203 -20.21 -14.09 8.78
N ARG A 204 -19.81 -14.06 10.04
CA ARG A 204 -18.68 -14.84 10.56
C ARG A 204 -18.91 -16.35 10.44
N VAL A 205 -20.04 -16.86 10.94
CA VAL A 205 -20.40 -18.29 10.84
C VAL A 205 -20.38 -18.74 9.39
N TRP A 206 -20.93 -17.92 8.50
CA TRP A 206 -20.97 -18.23 7.08
C TRP A 206 -19.59 -18.20 6.40
N LEU A 207 -18.70 -17.29 6.80
CA LEU A 207 -17.30 -17.27 6.34
C LEU A 207 -16.52 -18.50 6.83
N GLU A 208 -16.83 -19.00 8.02
CA GLU A 208 -16.26 -20.24 8.57
C GLU A 208 -16.78 -21.48 7.82
N GLU A 209 -18.07 -21.52 7.46
CA GLU A 209 -18.72 -22.62 6.74
C GLU A 209 -18.25 -22.79 5.29
N LEU A 210 -17.85 -21.69 4.64
CA LEU A 210 -17.46 -21.73 3.23
C LEU A 210 -16.10 -22.37 2.95
N GLY A 211 -15.24 -22.42 3.95
CA GLY A 211 -13.81 -22.63 3.71
C GLY A 211 -13.18 -21.49 2.89
N ASN A 212 -11.86 -21.54 2.72
CA ASN A 212 -11.09 -20.55 1.97
C ASN A 212 -11.32 -20.65 0.46
N VAL A 213 -12.52 -20.32 -0.03
CA VAL A 213 -12.77 -20.19 -1.47
C VAL A 213 -12.20 -18.85 -1.94
N ARG A 214 -10.89 -18.89 -2.25
CA ARG A 214 -10.18 -17.78 -2.89
C ARG A 214 -10.24 -17.96 -4.41
N PHE A 215 -10.53 -16.88 -5.12
CA PHE A 215 -10.35 -16.80 -6.56
C PHE A 215 -9.21 -15.84 -6.86
N LEU A 216 -8.47 -16.17 -7.91
CA LEU A 216 -7.38 -15.34 -8.40
C LEU A 216 -7.80 -14.75 -9.73
N GLU A 217 -7.58 -13.46 -9.87
CA GLU A 217 -7.71 -12.76 -11.14
C GLU A 217 -6.30 -12.44 -11.68
N GLY A 218 -6.05 -12.81 -12.93
CA GLY A 218 -4.86 -12.46 -13.70
C GLY A 218 -5.16 -11.34 -14.68
N TRP A 219 -4.18 -10.48 -14.96
CA TRP A 219 -4.36 -9.41 -15.94
C TRP A 219 -4.13 -9.94 -17.35
N VAL A 220 -5.18 -9.94 -18.18
CA VAL A 220 -5.13 -10.35 -19.59
C VAL A 220 -5.14 -9.10 -20.48
N PRO A 221 -4.10 -8.84 -21.30
CA PRO A 221 -4.08 -7.72 -22.24
C PRO A 221 -5.27 -7.76 -23.21
N ALA A 222 -5.72 -6.60 -23.70
CA ALA A 222 -6.76 -6.53 -24.71
C ALA A 222 -6.17 -6.51 -26.13
N GLY A 223 -6.91 -7.10 -27.08
CA GLY A 223 -6.71 -6.95 -28.51
C GLY A 223 -8.01 -6.47 -29.18
N VAL A 224 -7.91 -5.97 -30.40
CA VAL A 224 -9.07 -5.60 -31.22
C VAL A 224 -9.22 -6.57 -32.37
N ASP A 225 -10.45 -6.97 -32.64
CA ASP A 225 -10.75 -7.78 -33.81
C ASP A 225 -10.84 -6.92 -35.10
N PRO A 226 -11.00 -7.55 -36.28
CA PRO A 226 -11.15 -6.79 -37.53
C PRO A 226 -12.40 -5.89 -37.59
N ALA A 227 -13.39 -6.08 -36.71
CA ALA A 227 -14.56 -5.22 -36.58
C ALA A 227 -14.30 -4.00 -35.67
N GLY A 228 -13.17 -3.98 -34.96
CA GLY A 228 -12.78 -2.94 -34.01
C GLY A 228 -13.27 -3.19 -32.57
N ASP A 229 -13.87 -4.35 -32.31
CA ASP A 229 -14.35 -4.71 -30.99
C ASP A 229 -13.19 -5.21 -30.11
N ARG A 230 -13.16 -4.76 -28.85
CA ARG A 230 -12.12 -5.12 -27.90
C ARG A 230 -12.42 -6.47 -27.25
N HIS A 231 -11.45 -7.36 -27.32
CA HIS A 231 -11.50 -8.69 -26.73
C HIS A 231 -10.23 -8.97 -25.93
N PRO A 232 -10.31 -9.82 -24.89
CA PRO A 232 -9.12 -10.32 -24.22
C PRO A 232 -8.21 -11.08 -25.19
N MET A 233 -6.90 -10.85 -25.10
CA MET A 233 -5.92 -11.59 -25.88
C MET A 233 -5.94 -13.06 -25.45
N PRO A 234 -6.01 -14.01 -26.40
CA PRO A 234 -5.87 -15.42 -26.08
C PRO A 234 -4.43 -15.72 -25.62
N PRO A 235 -4.21 -16.88 -24.97
CA PRO A 235 -2.87 -17.31 -24.61
C PRO A 235 -1.93 -17.31 -25.82
N CYS A 236 -0.65 -16.98 -25.60
CA CYS A 236 0.34 -16.81 -26.67
C CYS A 236 0.52 -18.03 -27.60
N THR A 237 0.05 -19.20 -27.18
CA THR A 237 0.08 -20.44 -27.97
C THR A 237 -1.07 -20.56 -28.97
N SER A 238 -2.06 -19.68 -28.91
CA SER A 238 -3.24 -19.72 -29.79
C SER A 238 -3.05 -18.77 -30.98
N PRO A 239 -3.27 -19.23 -32.22
CA PRO A 239 -3.32 -18.32 -33.36
C PRO A 239 -4.45 -17.31 -33.14
N THR A 240 -4.15 -16.02 -33.29
CA THR A 240 -5.11 -14.94 -33.04
C THR A 240 -5.19 -13.99 -34.22
N SER A 241 -6.41 -13.57 -34.56
CA SER A 241 -6.68 -12.48 -35.50
C SER A 241 -6.82 -11.12 -34.79
N LEU A 242 -6.62 -11.08 -33.47
CA LEU A 242 -6.71 -9.86 -32.67
C LEU A 242 -5.40 -9.05 -32.76
N GLU A 243 -5.51 -7.76 -33.04
CA GLU A 243 -4.38 -6.83 -32.97
C GLU A 243 -4.19 -6.32 -31.52
N PRO A 244 -3.00 -6.43 -30.92
CA PRO A 244 -2.79 -6.02 -29.53
C PRO A 244 -3.00 -4.52 -29.30
N VAL A 245 -3.77 -4.16 -28.28
CA VAL A 245 -3.95 -2.76 -27.85
C VAL A 245 -3.05 -2.48 -26.64
N ARG A 246 -2.12 -1.54 -26.79
CA ARG A 246 -1.23 -1.14 -25.69
C ARG A 246 -2.01 -0.36 -24.62
N GLY A 247 -1.71 -0.62 -23.36
CA GLY A 247 -2.28 0.12 -22.24
C GLY A 247 -3.70 -0.30 -21.83
N PHE A 248 -4.24 -1.38 -22.40
CA PHE A 248 -5.58 -1.88 -22.07
C PHE A 248 -5.57 -3.38 -21.78
N GLY A 249 -6.46 -3.80 -20.89
CA GLY A 249 -6.64 -5.22 -20.53
C GLY A 249 -7.81 -5.41 -19.58
N SER A 250 -7.91 -6.60 -19.01
CA SER A 250 -8.96 -6.92 -18.04
C SER A 250 -8.45 -7.89 -16.99
N TRP A 251 -8.95 -7.76 -15.77
CA TRP A 251 -8.78 -8.76 -14.73
C TRP A 251 -9.72 -9.93 -15.02
N GLN A 252 -9.17 -11.14 -15.16
CA GLN A 252 -9.93 -12.35 -15.44
C GLN A 252 -9.59 -13.46 -14.47
N GLN A 253 -10.58 -14.27 -14.14
CA GLN A 253 -10.35 -15.44 -13.30
C GLN A 253 -9.33 -16.37 -13.94
N VAL A 254 -8.32 -16.77 -13.17
CA VAL A 254 -7.27 -17.70 -13.57
C VAL A 254 -7.16 -18.86 -12.59
N GLU A 255 -6.68 -19.99 -13.10
CA GLU A 255 -6.28 -21.12 -12.24
C GLU A 255 -5.07 -20.74 -11.38
N GLU A 256 -4.92 -21.38 -10.22
CA GLU A 256 -3.79 -21.15 -9.33
C GLU A 256 -2.45 -21.58 -9.95
N LEU A 257 -2.40 -22.70 -10.67
CA LEU A 257 -1.17 -23.22 -11.28
C LEU A 257 -1.46 -23.69 -12.71
N PRO A 258 -1.79 -22.77 -13.63
CA PRO A 258 -2.21 -23.16 -14.97
C PRO A 258 -1.03 -23.79 -15.74
N ALA A 259 -1.35 -24.76 -16.59
CA ALA A 259 -0.36 -25.43 -17.43
C ALA A 259 0.18 -24.52 -18.57
N ALA A 260 -0.58 -23.49 -18.94
CA ALA A 260 -0.23 -22.49 -19.94
C ALA A 260 -0.51 -21.07 -19.41
N LEU A 261 0.33 -20.11 -19.80
CA LEU A 261 0.18 -18.71 -19.41
C LEU A 261 -0.73 -18.00 -20.41
N GLY A 262 -1.91 -17.57 -19.94
CA GLY A 262 -2.80 -16.65 -20.66
C GLY A 262 -2.82 -15.23 -20.06
N GLU A 263 -2.29 -15.07 -18.84
CA GLU A 263 -2.17 -13.78 -18.17
C GLU A 263 -0.82 -13.12 -18.49
N SER A 264 -0.79 -11.79 -18.37
CA SER A 264 0.45 -11.02 -18.46
C SER A 264 1.38 -11.33 -17.28
N TRP A 265 2.67 -11.36 -17.60
CA TRP A 265 3.73 -11.70 -16.67
C TRP A 265 4.92 -10.77 -16.86
N PHE A 266 5.82 -10.79 -15.88
CA PHE A 266 7.02 -9.97 -15.82
C PHE A 266 8.26 -10.87 -15.80
N PRO A 267 9.34 -10.52 -16.51
CA PRO A 267 10.52 -11.35 -16.59
C PRO A 267 11.26 -11.43 -15.25
N LEU A 268 11.81 -12.61 -14.98
CA LEU A 268 12.81 -12.82 -13.94
C LEU A 268 14.19 -12.90 -14.59
N SER A 269 15.10 -12.06 -14.12
CA SER A 269 16.50 -12.05 -14.53
C SER A 269 17.33 -12.92 -13.60
N PRO A 270 18.29 -13.72 -14.13
CA PRO A 270 19.20 -14.46 -13.27
C PRO A 270 20.17 -13.50 -12.58
N LEU A 271 20.43 -13.73 -11.29
CA LEU A 271 21.51 -13.09 -10.54
C LEU A 271 22.82 -13.83 -10.86
N VAL A 272 23.69 -13.18 -11.64
CA VAL A 272 24.98 -13.74 -12.04
C VAL A 272 26.07 -13.09 -11.20
N PRO A 273 26.65 -13.78 -10.21
CA PRO A 273 27.72 -13.23 -9.40
C PRO A 273 28.96 -12.95 -10.25
N ASP A 274 29.69 -11.90 -9.88
CA ASP A 274 31.02 -11.63 -10.44
C ASP A 274 31.96 -12.80 -10.07
N PRO A 275 32.55 -13.52 -11.05
CA PRO A 275 33.43 -14.66 -10.76
C PRO A 275 34.70 -14.26 -9.98
N THR A 276 35.04 -12.97 -9.93
CA THR A 276 36.17 -12.45 -9.14
C THR A 276 35.86 -12.29 -7.65
N LYS A 277 34.58 -12.40 -7.24
CA LYS A 277 34.09 -12.24 -5.86
C LYS A 277 33.52 -13.57 -5.34
N PRO A 278 34.37 -14.53 -4.94
CA PRO A 278 33.92 -15.84 -4.49
C PRO A 278 32.98 -15.78 -3.28
N GLU A 279 33.11 -14.75 -2.44
CA GLU A 279 32.28 -14.47 -1.27
C GLU A 279 30.88 -13.92 -1.58
N HIS A 280 30.55 -13.68 -2.85
CA HIS A 280 29.24 -13.15 -3.22
C HIS A 280 28.10 -14.11 -2.81
N ASP A 281 27.01 -13.57 -2.27
CA ASP A 281 25.91 -14.36 -1.69
C ASP A 281 25.25 -15.35 -2.67
N ALA A 282 25.31 -15.02 -3.96
CA ALA A 282 24.80 -15.84 -5.06
C ALA A 282 25.80 -16.84 -5.66
N THR A 283 27.04 -16.91 -5.15
CA THR A 283 28.05 -17.84 -5.67
C THR A 283 27.58 -19.29 -5.54
N GLY A 284 27.57 -20.01 -6.67
CA GLY A 284 27.13 -21.40 -6.76
C GLY A 284 25.61 -21.61 -6.75
N GLU A 285 24.83 -20.53 -6.67
CA GLU A 285 23.37 -20.58 -6.56
C GLU A 285 22.69 -20.31 -7.91
N SER A 286 21.41 -20.69 -8.03
CA SER A 286 20.56 -20.32 -9.16
C SER A 286 19.41 -19.43 -8.68
N ILE A 287 19.75 -18.16 -8.50
CA ILE A 287 18.86 -17.12 -7.97
C ILE A 287 18.36 -16.26 -9.13
N TYR A 288 17.09 -15.91 -9.06
CA TYR A 288 16.38 -15.08 -10.02
C TYR A 288 15.66 -13.96 -9.31
N PHE A 289 15.55 -12.81 -9.97
CA PHE A 289 14.89 -11.64 -9.42
C PHE A 289 14.11 -10.89 -10.49
N GLY A 290 13.08 -10.14 -10.07
CA GLY A 290 12.29 -9.30 -10.95
C GLY A 290 11.80 -8.04 -10.24
N VAL A 291 11.64 -6.96 -10.99
CA VAL A 291 11.15 -5.68 -10.45
C VAL A 291 9.64 -5.77 -10.25
N VAL A 292 9.19 -5.61 -9.01
CA VAL A 292 7.77 -5.68 -8.67
C VAL A 292 7.07 -4.39 -9.14
N PRO A 293 6.04 -4.50 -10.00
CA PRO A 293 5.32 -3.32 -10.47
C PRO A 293 4.41 -2.80 -9.36
N THR A 294 4.71 -1.61 -8.83
CA THR A 294 3.83 -0.89 -7.90
C THR A 294 2.93 0.13 -8.59
N GLY A 295 3.04 0.26 -9.91
CA GLY A 295 2.16 1.09 -10.74
C GLY A 295 2.15 0.61 -12.19
N SER A 296 1.10 0.98 -12.93
CA SER A 296 1.00 0.76 -14.38
C SER A 296 0.17 1.87 -15.03
N SER A 297 0.46 2.16 -16.29
CA SER A 297 -0.39 2.99 -17.15
C SER A 297 -1.56 2.21 -17.77
N ASP A 298 -1.60 0.89 -17.58
CA ASP A 298 -2.65 0.03 -18.12
C ASP A 298 -3.98 0.29 -17.44
N LEU A 299 -5.05 0.32 -18.24
CA LEU A 299 -6.41 0.57 -17.81
C LEU A 299 -7.32 -0.60 -18.20
N ASP A 300 -8.37 -0.84 -17.41
CA ASP A 300 -9.43 -1.77 -17.77
C ASP A 300 -10.53 -1.11 -18.62
N ASP A 301 -11.56 -1.88 -18.99
CA ASP A 301 -12.71 -1.39 -19.76
C ASP A 301 -13.50 -0.28 -19.04
N GLN A 302 -13.42 -0.23 -17.70
CA GLN A 302 -14.00 0.82 -16.86
C GLN A 302 -13.04 2.01 -16.67
N GLN A 303 -11.88 1.97 -17.32
CA GLN A 303 -10.77 2.91 -17.16
C GLN A 303 -10.22 2.97 -15.74
N ALA A 304 -10.38 1.90 -14.96
CA ALA A 304 -9.71 1.73 -13.69
C ALA A 304 -8.26 1.28 -13.93
N PRO A 305 -7.30 1.71 -13.09
CA PRO A 305 -5.91 1.30 -13.24
C PRO A 305 -5.76 -0.20 -12.96
N ARG A 306 -4.88 -0.87 -13.71
CA ARG A 306 -4.51 -2.27 -13.45
C ARG A 306 -4.13 -2.48 -11.98
N PHE A 307 -3.28 -1.63 -11.44
CA PHE A 307 -2.81 -1.68 -10.06
C PHE A 307 -3.40 -0.52 -9.24
N GLY A 308 -4.08 -0.83 -8.15
CA GLY A 308 -4.73 0.15 -7.29
C GLY A 308 -4.62 -0.18 -5.79
N PRO A 309 -4.94 0.77 -4.92
CA PRO A 309 -4.73 0.63 -3.47
C PRO A 309 -5.85 -0.15 -2.77
N THR A 310 -6.92 -0.52 -3.45
CA THR A 310 -8.09 -1.16 -2.82
C THR A 310 -8.03 -2.68 -2.80
N ASP A 311 -7.22 -3.26 -3.68
CA ASP A 311 -7.15 -4.70 -3.92
C ASP A 311 -5.96 -5.33 -3.24
N ASP A 312 -6.10 -6.61 -2.90
CA ASP A 312 -5.01 -7.42 -2.40
C ASP A 312 -4.39 -8.19 -3.58
N TYR A 313 -3.07 -8.18 -3.66
CA TYR A 313 -2.30 -8.83 -4.70
C TYR A 313 -1.40 -9.91 -4.12
N GLU A 314 -1.05 -10.88 -4.95
CA GLU A 314 0.01 -11.85 -4.67
C GLU A 314 0.88 -12.05 -5.91
N ILE A 315 2.14 -12.41 -5.70
CA ILE A 315 3.06 -12.77 -6.76
C ILE A 315 3.31 -14.28 -6.72
N ARG A 316 3.35 -14.87 -7.92
CA ARG A 316 3.86 -16.23 -8.12
C ARG A 316 4.93 -16.23 -9.18
N CYS A 317 6.07 -16.81 -8.86
CA CYS A 317 7.15 -17.03 -9.79
C CYS A 317 6.91 -18.34 -10.54
N PHE A 318 7.34 -18.39 -11.79
CA PHE A 318 7.34 -19.60 -12.58
C PHE A 318 8.64 -19.72 -13.37
N VAL A 319 8.99 -20.95 -13.70
CA VAL A 319 10.12 -21.27 -14.55
C VAL A 319 9.74 -22.36 -15.53
N ARG A 320 10.31 -22.30 -16.73
CA ARG A 320 10.18 -23.32 -17.76
C ARG A 320 11.48 -24.06 -17.92
N ARG A 321 11.42 -25.39 -17.76
CA ARG A 321 12.58 -26.25 -17.97
C ARG A 321 12.79 -26.54 -19.46
N HIS A 322 13.98 -26.24 -19.95
CA HIS A 322 14.40 -26.53 -21.30
C HIS A 322 14.35 -28.02 -21.61
N ARG A 323 13.74 -28.36 -22.75
CA ARG A 323 13.77 -29.69 -23.34
C ARG A 323 14.69 -29.66 -24.54
N ALA A 324 15.45 -30.74 -24.78
CA ALA A 324 16.37 -30.83 -25.92
C ALA A 324 15.69 -30.64 -27.29
N ALA A 325 14.38 -30.91 -27.39
CA ALA A 325 13.60 -30.70 -28.60
C ALA A 325 13.14 -29.25 -28.81
N CYS A 326 13.29 -28.38 -27.81
CA CYS A 326 12.90 -26.98 -27.91
C CYS A 326 14.07 -26.15 -28.45
N PRO A 327 13.85 -25.28 -29.44
CA PRO A 327 14.90 -24.38 -29.92
C PRO A 327 15.26 -23.34 -28.83
N ARG A 328 16.53 -22.89 -28.81
CA ARG A 328 17.06 -21.86 -27.89
C ARG A 328 17.07 -20.46 -28.51
N ASP A 329 16.26 -20.25 -29.53
CA ASP A 329 16.18 -19.05 -30.38
C ASP A 329 15.44 -17.86 -29.75
N GLY A 330 15.13 -17.93 -28.45
CA GLY A 330 14.57 -16.80 -27.69
C GLY A 330 13.06 -16.58 -27.89
N GLY A 331 12.37 -17.47 -28.61
CA GLY A 331 10.91 -17.50 -28.65
C GLY A 331 10.30 -18.08 -27.36
N HIS A 332 9.00 -17.82 -27.13
CA HIS A 332 8.26 -18.40 -26.01
C HIS A 332 8.37 -19.94 -26.02
N CYS A 333 9.05 -20.53 -25.04
CA CYS A 333 9.14 -21.99 -24.97
C CYS A 333 7.79 -22.59 -24.52
N GLY A 334 7.24 -23.53 -25.29
CA GLY A 334 6.13 -24.41 -24.86
C GLY A 334 6.51 -25.46 -23.80
N CYS A 335 7.64 -25.28 -23.13
CA CYS A 335 8.18 -26.13 -22.08
C CYS A 335 7.25 -26.15 -20.83
N PRO A 336 7.21 -27.24 -20.04
CA PRO A 336 6.38 -27.30 -18.83
C PRO A 336 6.72 -26.20 -17.81
N LEU A 337 5.67 -25.67 -17.17
CA LEU A 337 5.79 -24.70 -16.08
C LEU A 337 6.01 -25.41 -14.75
N THR A 338 6.94 -24.88 -13.97
CA THR A 338 7.06 -25.12 -12.54
C THR A 338 6.75 -23.83 -11.82
N TRP A 339 5.83 -23.87 -10.88
CA TRP A 339 5.36 -22.71 -10.12
C TRP A 339 5.94 -22.70 -8.71
N SER A 340 6.09 -21.49 -8.16
CA SER A 340 6.38 -21.27 -6.75
C SER A 340 5.10 -21.27 -5.91
N GLU A 341 5.29 -21.32 -4.59
CA GLU A 341 4.28 -20.81 -3.65
C GLU A 341 4.01 -19.32 -3.90
N ALA A 342 2.85 -18.83 -3.46
CA ALA A 342 2.55 -17.40 -3.50
C ALA A 342 3.39 -16.63 -2.48
N THR A 343 3.82 -15.42 -2.85
CA THR A 343 4.35 -14.45 -1.88
C THR A 343 3.31 -14.14 -0.80
N GLU A 344 3.72 -13.43 0.25
CA GLU A 344 2.73 -12.79 1.11
C GLU A 344 1.80 -11.88 0.30
N ALA A 345 0.53 -11.83 0.73
CA ALA A 345 -0.44 -10.94 0.11
C ALA A 345 -0.11 -9.50 0.48
N TYR A 346 -0.18 -8.61 -0.50
CA TYR A 346 0.15 -7.21 -0.32
C TYR A 346 -0.90 -6.30 -0.95
N ARG A 347 -0.93 -5.05 -0.48
CA ARG A 347 -1.73 -3.97 -1.02
C ARG A 347 -0.83 -2.80 -1.35
N LEU A 348 -1.17 -2.06 -2.38
CA LEU A 348 -0.43 -0.86 -2.74
C LEU A 348 -0.85 0.32 -1.87
N ALA A 349 0.11 1.14 -1.49
CA ALA A 349 -0.16 2.42 -0.85
C ALA A 349 -0.90 3.34 -1.83
N ASP A 350 -1.76 4.21 -1.28
CA ASP A 350 -2.37 5.28 -2.06
C ASP A 350 -1.28 6.24 -2.58
N PRO A 351 -1.39 6.81 -3.79
CA PRO A 351 -0.46 7.83 -4.26
C PRO A 351 -0.19 8.96 -3.26
N MET A 352 -1.19 9.36 -2.48
CA MET A 352 -1.11 10.40 -1.45
C MET A 352 -1.01 9.85 -0.02
N ASP A 353 -0.57 8.61 0.15
CA ASP A 353 -0.30 8.02 1.46
C ASP A 353 0.71 8.88 2.26
N LEU A 354 0.35 9.25 3.50
CA LEU A 354 1.13 10.15 4.34
C LEU A 354 2.46 9.53 4.79
N GLU A 355 2.47 8.24 5.11
CA GLU A 355 3.68 7.50 5.49
C GLU A 355 4.59 7.33 4.26
N GLY A 356 3.98 7.10 3.09
CA GLY A 356 4.69 7.01 1.80
C GLY A 356 5.34 8.34 1.40
N THR A 357 4.59 9.43 1.44
CA THR A 357 5.07 10.78 1.08
C THR A 357 6.04 11.36 2.12
N ALA A 358 6.05 10.87 3.36
CA ALA A 358 7.09 11.19 4.34
C ALA A 358 8.48 10.66 3.92
N ASN A 359 8.54 9.58 3.13
CA ASN A 359 9.82 9.02 2.65
C ASN A 359 10.50 9.90 1.58
N ARG A 360 9.72 10.72 0.87
CA ARG A 360 10.20 11.66 -0.14
C ARG A 360 9.28 12.87 -0.19
N ALA A 361 9.77 14.01 0.30
CA ALA A 361 9.07 15.27 0.15
C ALA A 361 8.80 15.57 -1.33
N SER A 362 7.54 15.51 -1.75
CA SER A 362 7.10 15.92 -3.08
C SER A 362 6.82 17.42 -3.07
N THR A 363 7.67 18.20 -3.74
CA THR A 363 7.41 19.63 -3.92
C THR A 363 6.36 19.83 -5.00
N VAL A 364 5.14 20.19 -4.59
CA VAL A 364 4.10 20.64 -5.51
C VAL A 364 4.32 22.13 -5.79
N VAL A 365 4.86 22.45 -6.95
CA VAL A 365 5.02 23.83 -7.41
C VAL A 365 3.64 24.36 -7.80
N LEU A 366 3.26 25.50 -7.24
CA LEU A 366 2.01 26.16 -7.62
C LEU A 366 2.09 26.61 -9.08
N PRO A 367 1.00 26.49 -9.85
CA PRO A 367 0.98 26.94 -11.25
C PRO A 367 1.30 28.44 -11.33
N ASP A 368 2.16 28.82 -12.26
CA ASP A 368 2.32 30.22 -12.63
C ASP A 368 1.05 30.69 -13.34
N LEU A 369 0.41 31.73 -12.81
CA LEU A 369 -0.82 32.31 -13.34
C LEU A 369 -0.64 32.86 -14.76
N ALA A 370 0.55 33.41 -15.07
CA ALA A 370 0.84 33.93 -16.40
C ALA A 370 0.96 32.80 -17.43
N GLN A 371 1.62 31.71 -17.04
CA GLN A 371 1.78 30.52 -17.88
C GLN A 371 0.44 29.78 -18.08
N LEU A 372 -0.35 29.63 -17.01
CA LEU A 372 -1.67 29.01 -17.08
C LEU A 372 -2.60 29.77 -18.03
N HIS A 373 -2.59 31.11 -17.98
CA HIS A 373 -3.35 31.94 -18.91
C HIS A 373 -2.93 31.71 -20.37
N ALA A 374 -1.62 31.64 -20.63
CA ALA A 374 -1.10 31.35 -21.97
C ALA A 374 -1.48 29.95 -22.47
N ASP A 375 -1.48 28.94 -21.59
CA ASP A 375 -1.84 27.55 -21.95
C ASP A 375 -3.35 27.38 -22.18
N THR A 376 -4.20 28.13 -21.47
CA THR A 376 -5.66 28.12 -21.73
C THR A 376 -6.02 28.63 -23.13
N MET A 377 -5.22 29.53 -23.70
CA MET A 377 -5.39 30.00 -25.08
C MET A 377 -4.94 28.98 -26.14
N ARG A 378 -4.21 27.93 -25.73
CA ARG A 378 -3.69 26.87 -26.61
C ARG A 378 -4.52 25.58 -26.56
N LEU A 379 -5.39 25.43 -25.57
CA LEU A 379 -6.27 24.26 -25.45
C LEU A 379 -7.35 24.31 -26.54
N THR A 380 -7.47 23.22 -27.31
CA THR A 380 -8.58 23.03 -28.26
C THR A 380 -9.90 22.91 -27.49
N PRO A 381 -11.04 23.36 -28.05
CA PRO A 381 -12.35 23.20 -27.39
C PRO A 381 -12.62 21.72 -27.07
N GLY A 382 -12.74 21.39 -25.77
CA GLY A 382 -12.94 20.02 -25.28
C GLY A 382 -11.69 19.32 -24.72
N GLY A 383 -10.51 19.93 -24.76
CA GLY A 383 -9.30 19.39 -24.13
C GLY A 383 -9.34 19.49 -22.60
N THR A 384 -9.95 18.51 -21.93
CA THR A 384 -9.87 18.39 -20.48
C THR A 384 -8.51 17.81 -20.11
N GLY A 385 -7.70 18.53 -19.32
CA GLY A 385 -6.43 18.01 -18.78
C GLY A 385 -6.64 16.62 -18.18
N GLY A 386 -5.74 15.68 -18.49
CA GLY A 386 -5.92 14.23 -18.36
C GLY A 386 -6.05 13.64 -16.95
N VAL A 387 -6.55 14.39 -15.98
CA VAL A 387 -6.72 13.97 -14.58
C VAL A 387 -8.21 13.83 -14.28
N ARG A 388 -8.56 12.71 -13.65
CA ARG A 388 -9.91 12.41 -13.20
C ARG A 388 -9.94 12.25 -11.70
N PHE A 389 -10.90 12.90 -11.07
CA PHE A 389 -11.17 12.72 -9.65
C PHE A 389 -12.32 11.73 -9.53
N GLN A 390 -12.07 10.62 -8.83
CA GLN A 390 -13.09 9.67 -8.44
C GLN A 390 -13.41 9.91 -6.97
N THR A 391 -14.66 10.29 -6.69
CA THR A 391 -15.12 10.44 -5.31
C THR A 391 -15.72 9.12 -4.82
N PRO A 392 -15.22 8.53 -3.72
CA PRO A 392 -15.79 7.30 -3.17
C PRO A 392 -17.27 7.44 -2.79
N PRO A 393 -18.04 6.35 -2.77
CA PRO A 393 -19.45 6.37 -2.38
C PRO A 393 -19.64 7.00 -0.98
N GLY A 394 -20.49 8.02 -0.88
CA GLY A 394 -20.80 8.72 0.38
C GLY A 394 -20.00 10.01 0.65
N SER A 395 -19.13 10.43 -0.27
CA SER A 395 -18.31 11.65 -0.13
C SER A 395 -18.66 12.77 -1.14
N THR A 396 -19.79 12.68 -1.84
CA THR A 396 -20.24 13.69 -2.81
C THR A 396 -21.02 14.82 -2.14
N LEU A 397 -20.59 16.06 -2.35
CA LEU A 397 -21.25 17.27 -1.89
C LEU A 397 -21.69 18.09 -3.11
N SER A 398 -22.99 18.43 -3.20
CA SER A 398 -23.51 19.27 -4.28
C SER A 398 -23.77 20.69 -3.79
N PHE A 399 -23.47 21.67 -4.65
CA PHE A 399 -23.64 23.10 -4.38
C PHE A 399 -24.46 23.74 -5.51
N THR A 400 -25.53 24.44 -5.16
CA THR A 400 -26.28 25.30 -6.09
C THR A 400 -25.90 26.75 -5.85
N SER A 401 -25.65 27.51 -6.93
CA SER A 401 -25.07 28.87 -6.87
C SER A 401 -25.91 29.93 -6.15
N GLN A 402 -27.16 29.61 -5.81
CA GLN A 402 -28.09 30.54 -5.14
C GLN A 402 -28.24 30.30 -3.64
N ASP A 403 -27.74 29.18 -3.09
CA ASP A 403 -27.81 28.88 -1.66
C ASP A 403 -26.49 28.28 -1.17
N THR A 404 -25.86 28.93 -0.21
CA THR A 404 -24.60 28.51 0.45
C THR A 404 -24.75 27.28 1.36
N LYS A 405 -25.83 26.51 1.21
CA LYS A 405 -26.10 25.28 1.97
C LYS A 405 -25.74 24.06 1.13
N ALA A 406 -24.71 23.34 1.54
CA ALA A 406 -24.35 22.04 0.97
C ALA A 406 -25.52 21.07 1.15
N THR A 407 -26.03 20.52 0.05
CA THR A 407 -27.08 19.50 0.10
C THR A 407 -26.47 18.18 -0.37
N GLN A 408 -26.59 17.13 0.45
CA GLN A 408 -26.19 15.78 0.03
C GLN A 408 -27.12 15.34 -1.10
N THR A 409 -26.54 14.95 -2.23
CA THR A 409 -27.27 14.32 -3.33
C THR A 409 -27.90 13.02 -2.79
N PRO A 410 -29.13 12.64 -3.18
CA PRO A 410 -29.77 11.42 -2.70
C PRO A 410 -28.84 10.21 -2.87
N THR A 411 -28.92 9.29 -1.90
CA THR A 411 -28.07 8.12 -1.61
C THR A 411 -27.92 7.06 -2.73
N ARG A 412 -28.29 7.40 -3.97
CA ARG A 412 -28.23 6.56 -5.16
C ARG A 412 -27.36 7.19 -6.27
N ALA A 413 -26.40 8.03 -5.90
CA ALA A 413 -25.40 8.50 -6.84
C ALA A 413 -24.28 7.46 -6.94
N ASP A 414 -24.14 6.86 -8.12
CA ASP A 414 -22.98 6.03 -8.48
C ASP A 414 -21.68 6.84 -8.31
N ALA A 415 -20.53 6.16 -8.23
CA ALA A 415 -19.23 6.83 -8.19
C ALA A 415 -19.14 7.87 -9.32
N GLN A 416 -18.99 9.15 -8.97
CA GLN A 416 -18.91 10.22 -9.95
C GLN A 416 -17.45 10.47 -10.35
N THR A 417 -17.21 10.45 -11.65
CA THR A 417 -15.90 10.78 -12.24
C THR A 417 -16.00 12.19 -12.82
N CYS A 418 -15.30 13.15 -12.23
CA CYS A 418 -15.24 14.53 -12.72
C CYS A 418 -13.83 14.83 -13.24
N SER A 419 -13.73 15.38 -14.46
CA SER A 419 -12.47 15.88 -15.01
C SER A 419 -12.33 17.37 -14.72
N PHE A 420 -11.31 17.75 -13.97
CA PHE A 420 -11.00 19.15 -13.68
C PHE A 420 -9.54 19.44 -13.99
N ALA A 421 -9.23 20.67 -14.37
CA ALA A 421 -7.84 21.13 -14.42
C ALA A 421 -7.28 21.23 -12.99
N ILE A 422 -6.36 20.32 -12.61
CA ILE A 422 -5.67 20.35 -11.30
C ILE A 422 -5.19 21.78 -10.95
N PRO A 423 -4.55 22.55 -11.86
CA PRO A 423 -4.06 23.89 -11.55
C PRO A 423 -5.10 24.82 -10.93
N LEU A 424 -6.31 24.85 -11.49
CA LEU A 424 -7.39 25.72 -11.02
C LEU A 424 -7.88 25.30 -9.63
N ILE A 425 -8.06 23.99 -9.40
CA ILE A 425 -8.43 23.46 -8.09
C ILE A 425 -7.36 23.81 -7.07
N THR A 426 -6.08 23.60 -7.39
CA THR A 426 -4.98 23.88 -6.47
C THR A 426 -4.92 25.36 -6.07
N ILE A 427 -5.15 26.28 -7.01
CA ILE A 427 -5.19 27.72 -6.73
C ILE A 427 -6.35 28.06 -5.79
N VAL A 428 -7.58 27.63 -6.14
CA VAL A 428 -8.79 27.92 -5.36
C VAL A 428 -8.70 27.28 -3.97
N ALA A 429 -8.30 26.01 -3.91
CA ALA A 429 -8.13 25.28 -2.66
C ALA A 429 -7.05 25.90 -1.78
N TYR A 430 -5.89 26.28 -2.33
CA TYR A 430 -4.82 26.92 -1.54
C TYR A 430 -5.24 28.28 -1.00
N PHE A 431 -5.93 29.08 -1.80
CA PHE A 431 -6.47 30.39 -1.39
C PHE A 431 -7.52 30.24 -0.28
N LEU A 432 -8.53 29.38 -0.49
CA LEU A 432 -9.58 29.12 0.50
C LEU A 432 -9.00 28.48 1.77
N LEU A 433 -8.07 27.54 1.65
CA LEU A 433 -7.39 26.92 2.78
C LEU A 433 -6.60 27.96 3.59
N LYS A 434 -5.88 28.90 2.95
CA LYS A 434 -5.22 29.98 3.68
C LYS A 434 -6.19 30.91 4.40
N LEU A 435 -7.34 31.21 3.79
CA LEU A 435 -8.35 32.10 4.36
C LEU A 435 -9.13 31.46 5.52
N PHE A 436 -9.53 30.20 5.37
CA PHE A 436 -10.46 29.54 6.29
C PHE A 436 -9.80 28.58 7.28
N LEU A 437 -8.58 28.09 7.04
CA LEU A 437 -7.97 27.12 7.96
C LEU A 437 -7.87 27.64 9.41
N PRO A 438 -7.48 28.91 9.69
CA PRO A 438 -7.48 29.41 11.06
C PRO A 438 -8.86 29.34 11.73
N ILE A 439 -9.91 29.61 10.95
CA ILE A 439 -11.30 29.60 11.40
C ILE A 439 -11.76 28.16 11.64
N VAL A 440 -11.46 27.25 10.71
CA VAL A 440 -11.87 25.84 10.76
C VAL A 440 -11.15 25.07 11.88
N VAL A 441 -9.85 25.26 12.05
CA VAL A 441 -9.10 24.62 13.15
C VAL A 441 -9.66 25.06 14.51
N PHE A 442 -9.98 26.35 14.65
CA PHE A 442 -10.52 26.89 15.89
C PHE A 442 -11.96 26.42 16.17
N VAL A 443 -12.86 26.51 15.17
CA VAL A 443 -14.28 26.17 15.36
C VAL A 443 -14.51 24.66 15.54
N PHE A 444 -13.73 23.82 14.85
CA PHE A 444 -13.91 22.37 14.87
C PHE A 444 -12.92 21.64 15.78
N GLN A 445 -12.10 22.37 16.54
CA GLN A 445 -11.07 21.82 17.43
C GLN A 445 -10.15 20.80 16.72
N LEU A 446 -9.84 21.03 15.45
CA LEU A 446 -9.03 20.12 14.60
C LEU A 446 -7.53 20.37 14.81
N TRP A 447 -7.09 20.42 16.07
CA TRP A 447 -5.73 20.77 16.46
C TRP A 447 -4.69 19.81 15.85
N PHE A 448 -5.02 18.54 15.68
CA PHE A 448 -4.16 17.55 15.02
C PHE A 448 -3.83 17.89 13.56
N LEU A 449 -4.64 18.66 12.84
CA LEU A 449 -4.32 19.08 11.46
C LEU A 449 -3.16 20.08 11.40
N LEU A 450 -2.86 20.79 12.50
CA LEU A 450 -1.70 21.66 12.58
C LEU A 450 -0.39 20.87 12.61
N ALA A 451 -0.40 19.63 13.11
CA ALA A 451 0.75 18.72 13.03
C ALA A 451 1.17 18.43 11.58
N LEU A 452 0.23 18.46 10.64
CA LEU A 452 0.45 18.21 9.21
C LEU A 452 0.82 19.47 8.41
N ARG A 453 0.78 20.67 9.03
CA ARG A 453 0.96 21.94 8.34
C ARG A 453 2.00 22.82 9.01
N PHE A 454 3.21 22.80 8.45
CA PHE A 454 4.24 23.79 8.78
C PHE A 454 4.80 24.45 7.52
N CYS A 455 4.21 25.58 7.15
CA CYS A 455 4.87 26.53 6.26
C CYS A 455 5.95 27.26 7.08
N ILE A 456 7.21 26.86 6.95
CA ILE A 456 8.32 27.64 7.49
C ILE A 456 8.64 28.73 6.46
N PRO A 457 8.59 30.03 6.81
CA PRO A 457 9.17 31.06 5.97
C PRO A 457 10.68 30.78 5.87
N SER A 458 11.22 30.71 4.66
CA SER A 458 12.64 30.42 4.40
C SER A 458 13.63 31.43 5.00
N SER A 459 13.16 32.44 5.73
CA SER A 459 13.94 33.52 6.32
C SER A 459 13.90 33.59 7.86
N VAL A 460 13.35 32.60 8.57
CA VAL A 460 13.47 32.59 10.04
C VAL A 460 14.78 31.93 10.42
N THR A 461 15.81 32.74 10.67
CA THR A 461 17.03 32.32 11.37
C THR A 461 16.61 31.80 12.74
N ILE A 462 16.56 30.47 12.90
CA ILE A 462 16.36 29.84 14.20
C ILE A 462 17.58 30.20 15.03
N ASP A 463 17.34 31.02 16.05
CA ASP A 463 18.39 31.51 16.95
C ASP A 463 19.14 30.31 17.56
N THR A 464 20.46 30.32 17.46
CA THR A 464 21.32 29.18 17.85
C THR A 464 21.19 28.82 19.33
N GLY A 465 20.70 29.75 20.16
CA GLY A 465 20.34 29.51 21.56
C GLY A 465 19.10 28.65 21.78
N LEU A 466 18.19 28.52 20.81
CA LEU A 466 16.98 27.68 20.91
C LEU A 466 17.31 26.21 20.60
N ALA A 467 18.15 25.97 19.60
CA ALA A 467 18.61 24.63 19.24
C ALA A 467 19.41 23.97 20.38
N GLY A 468 20.26 24.74 21.08
CA GLY A 468 21.04 24.24 22.22
C GLY A 468 20.19 23.88 23.46
N LYS A 469 19.03 24.51 23.64
CA LYS A 469 18.09 24.17 24.73
C LYS A 469 17.26 22.93 24.42
N LEU A 470 16.96 22.66 23.14
CA LEU A 470 16.30 21.43 22.69
C LEU A 470 17.20 20.19 22.85
N ASP A 471 18.51 20.30 22.61
CA ASP A 471 19.47 19.20 22.81
C ASP A 471 19.67 18.88 24.31
N GLN A 472 19.53 19.86 25.22
CA GLN A 472 19.61 19.63 26.67
C GLN A 472 18.34 18.97 27.26
N LEU A 473 17.17 19.17 26.63
CA LEU A 473 15.92 18.51 27.00
C LEU A 473 15.77 17.12 26.36
N GLY A 474 16.50 16.84 25.27
CA GLY A 474 16.44 15.63 24.47
C GLY A 474 17.58 14.63 24.76
N GLY A 475 17.83 14.34 26.03
CA GLY A 475 18.69 13.22 26.42
C GLY A 475 18.05 11.89 26.06
N GLY A 476 18.21 11.48 24.80
CA GLY A 476 17.96 10.14 24.25
C GLY A 476 16.71 9.43 24.75
N LEU A 477 15.58 9.58 24.06
CA LEU A 477 14.38 8.79 24.32
C LEU A 477 13.78 8.27 23.01
N ASP A 478 13.75 6.93 22.90
CA ASP A 478 12.67 6.19 22.26
C ASP A 478 11.35 6.65 22.90
N ILE A 479 10.39 7.07 22.08
CA ILE A 479 9.10 7.57 22.57
C ILE A 479 8.05 6.49 22.28
N ASP A 480 7.94 5.55 23.21
CA ASP A 480 6.66 4.87 23.48
C ASP A 480 5.70 5.89 24.11
N ALA A 481 4.42 5.80 23.74
CA ALA A 481 3.38 6.79 24.01
C ALA A 481 2.93 6.93 25.48
N ASP A 482 3.74 6.49 26.45
CA ASP A 482 3.49 6.68 27.87
C ASP A 482 4.73 7.30 28.53
N VAL A 483 4.53 8.44 29.20
CA VAL A 483 5.50 9.19 30.03
C VAL A 483 6.33 10.26 29.29
N VAL A 484 5.71 11.44 29.07
CA VAL A 484 6.44 12.71 29.03
C VAL A 484 6.36 13.36 30.42
N VAL A 485 7.33 13.06 31.28
CA VAL A 485 7.63 13.87 32.47
C VAL A 485 8.86 14.71 32.15
N ALA A 486 8.67 15.68 31.26
CA ALA A 486 9.56 16.83 31.11
C ALA A 486 8.70 18.08 31.40
N ASN A 487 9.24 19.02 32.19
CA ASN A 487 8.51 20.17 32.73
C ASN A 487 7.59 20.84 31.69
N GLN A 488 6.29 20.61 31.83
CA GLN A 488 5.23 21.13 30.96
C GLN A 488 5.35 22.64 30.74
N ALA A 489 5.81 23.38 31.76
CA ALA A 489 6.02 24.83 31.72
C ALA A 489 7.14 25.28 30.76
N ASP A 490 8.22 24.51 30.61
CA ASP A 490 9.33 24.85 29.72
C ASP A 490 8.96 24.55 28.26
N PHE A 491 8.16 23.50 28.03
CA PHE A 491 7.68 23.12 26.71
C PHE A 491 6.56 24.05 26.20
N ASP A 492 5.64 24.48 27.07
CA ASP A 492 4.62 25.48 26.75
C ASP A 492 5.24 26.79 26.24
N LYS A 493 6.40 27.15 26.81
CA LYS A 493 7.17 28.33 26.39
C LYS A 493 7.80 28.14 25.00
N LEU A 494 8.38 26.98 24.73
CA LEU A 494 8.93 26.61 23.42
C LEU A 494 7.87 26.54 22.32
N LEU A 495 6.69 25.98 22.62
CA LEU A 495 5.56 25.90 21.70
C LEU A 495 5.00 27.30 21.37
N LYS A 496 4.92 28.18 22.37
CA LYS A 496 4.61 29.61 22.18
C LYS A 496 5.62 30.27 21.24
N ASP A 497 6.91 30.18 21.54
CA ASP A 497 7.96 30.83 20.74
C ASP A 497 7.98 30.34 19.27
N LEU A 498 7.64 29.07 19.01
CA LEU A 498 7.64 28.48 17.65
C LEU A 498 6.43 28.85 16.80
N LEU A 499 5.24 28.91 17.40
CA LEU A 499 3.96 29.10 16.71
C LEU A 499 3.50 30.55 16.68
N ASP A 500 4.07 31.39 17.55
CA ASP A 500 3.72 32.81 17.67
C ASP A 500 4.20 33.66 16.47
N GLY A 501 4.99 33.10 15.55
CA GLY A 501 5.36 33.71 14.25
C GLY A 501 4.34 33.48 13.13
N LEU A 502 3.30 32.69 13.35
CA LEU A 502 2.22 32.43 12.40
C LEU A 502 0.98 33.21 12.84
N GLU A 503 0.82 34.46 12.41
CA GLU A 503 -0.36 35.27 12.72
C GLU A 503 -1.60 34.74 11.96
N PRO A 504 -2.57 34.10 12.64
CA PRO A 504 -3.80 33.67 12.00
C PRO A 504 -4.80 34.82 12.13
N GLY A 505 -4.88 35.68 11.12
CA GLY A 505 -5.99 36.61 10.90
C GLY A 505 -6.43 37.45 12.11
N GLY A 506 -5.84 38.64 12.25
CA GLY A 506 -6.29 39.71 13.16
C GLY A 506 -5.19 40.17 14.12
N PRO A 507 -5.08 41.47 14.43
CA PRO A 507 -4.00 41.99 15.25
C PRO A 507 -4.15 41.53 16.70
N GLY A 508 -3.17 40.78 17.20
CA GLY A 508 -2.90 40.66 18.64
C GLY A 508 -3.08 39.29 19.32
N THR A 509 -3.51 38.22 18.64
CA THR A 509 -3.54 36.87 19.25
C THR A 509 -2.61 35.90 18.55
N LYS A 510 -1.55 35.50 19.24
CA LYS A 510 -0.51 34.62 18.72
C LYS A 510 -0.95 33.15 18.87
N LEU A 511 -0.81 32.35 17.82
CA LEU A 511 -1.40 31.02 17.74
C LEU A 511 -0.93 30.06 18.85
N GLY A 512 0.36 30.12 19.21
CA GLY A 512 0.95 29.30 20.26
C GLY A 512 0.37 29.64 21.64
N SER A 513 0.18 30.93 21.91
CA SER A 513 -0.44 31.38 23.16
C SER A 513 -1.89 30.88 23.34
N ARG A 514 -2.64 30.74 22.25
CA ARG A 514 -4.02 30.24 22.24
C ARG A 514 -4.08 28.73 22.46
N ILE A 515 -3.22 27.96 21.80
CA ILE A 515 -3.16 26.50 21.95
C ILE A 515 -2.85 26.09 23.40
N VAL A 516 -1.90 26.77 24.04
CA VAL A 516 -1.54 26.52 25.45
C VAL A 516 -2.68 26.94 26.39
N ALA A 517 -3.37 28.04 26.10
CA ALA A 517 -4.52 28.48 26.91
C ALA A 517 -5.70 27.51 26.83
N GLU A 518 -6.02 26.98 25.64
CA GLU A 518 -7.11 26.01 25.44
C GLU A 518 -6.81 24.66 26.11
N HIS A 519 -5.56 24.21 26.13
CA HIS A 519 -5.14 23.04 26.93
C HIS A 519 -5.27 23.29 28.43
N ALA A 520 -4.80 24.44 28.91
CA ALA A 520 -4.91 24.82 30.33
C ALA A 520 -6.37 24.95 30.79
N ASN A 521 -7.29 25.35 29.90
CA ASN A 521 -8.72 25.46 30.16
C ASN A 521 -9.46 24.11 30.08
N GLY A 522 -8.79 23.03 29.64
CA GLY A 522 -9.39 21.71 29.47
C GLY A 522 -10.21 21.52 28.19
N ASP A 523 -10.21 22.51 27.30
CA ASP A 523 -10.90 22.48 26.01
C ASP A 523 -10.11 21.69 24.94
N MET A 524 -8.83 21.40 25.20
CA MET A 524 -7.99 20.47 24.46
C MET A 524 -7.54 19.31 25.35
N ASP A 525 -7.79 18.07 24.95
CA ASP A 525 -7.35 16.90 25.71
C ASP A 525 -5.82 16.68 25.63
N HIS A 526 -5.28 16.01 26.64
CA HIS A 526 -3.84 15.73 26.75
C HIS A 526 -3.27 14.93 25.56
N GLY A 527 -4.07 14.06 24.92
CA GLY A 527 -3.63 13.28 23.76
C GLY A 527 -3.51 14.14 22.51
N SER A 528 -4.46 15.04 22.28
CA SER A 528 -4.42 16.03 21.18
C SER A 528 -3.26 17.02 21.37
N PHE A 529 -3.07 17.51 22.60
CA PHE A 529 -1.95 18.37 22.94
C PHE A 529 -0.61 17.63 22.78
N GLY A 530 -0.51 16.40 23.30
CA GLY A 530 0.67 15.54 23.17
C GLY A 530 1.05 15.21 21.72
N SER A 531 0.06 15.01 20.85
CA SER A 531 0.29 14.79 19.41
C SER A 531 0.85 16.04 18.71
N LEU A 532 0.35 17.22 19.10
CA LEU A 532 0.80 18.51 18.55
C LEU A 532 2.21 18.85 19.04
N VAL A 533 2.48 18.58 20.32
CA VAL A 533 3.79 18.62 20.98
C VAL A 533 4.78 17.68 20.28
N GLY A 534 4.39 16.43 20.03
CA GLY A 534 5.23 15.43 19.35
C GLY A 534 5.57 15.83 17.90
N ALA A 535 4.60 16.34 17.16
CA ALA A 535 4.82 16.83 15.79
C ALA A 535 5.76 18.04 15.72
N VAL A 536 5.70 18.91 16.73
CA VAL A 536 6.60 20.06 16.87
C VAL A 536 7.99 19.63 17.32
N ALA A 537 8.11 18.64 18.22
CA ALA A 537 9.38 18.13 18.71
C ALA A 537 10.14 17.28 17.67
N ALA A 538 9.43 16.58 16.78
CA ALA A 538 10.00 15.79 15.69
C ALA A 538 10.68 16.62 14.58
N ARG A 539 10.96 17.92 14.81
CA ARG A 539 11.48 18.89 13.83
C ARG A 539 12.94 18.76 13.47
N LYS A 540 13.70 17.82 14.05
CA LYS A 540 14.89 17.34 13.34
C LYS A 540 14.35 16.56 12.15
N VAL A 541 14.39 17.16 10.95
CA VAL A 541 14.28 16.43 9.68
C VAL A 541 15.53 15.56 9.55
N THR A 542 15.71 14.62 10.47
CA THR A 542 16.41 13.38 10.17
C THR A 542 15.49 12.69 9.17
N GLY A 543 16.00 12.44 7.97
CA GLY A 543 15.29 11.58 7.02
C GLY A 543 14.85 10.29 7.71
N PRO A 544 13.83 9.60 7.17
CA PRO A 544 13.33 8.37 7.78
C PRO A 544 14.51 7.44 8.08
N LYS A 545 14.62 6.98 9.34
CA LYS A 545 15.68 6.07 9.76
C LYS A 545 15.54 4.81 8.90
N LEU A 546 16.54 4.57 8.05
CA LEU A 546 16.57 3.38 7.20
C LEU A 546 17.11 2.23 8.05
N THR A 547 16.22 1.32 8.45
CA THR A 547 16.61 0.06 9.08
C THR A 547 16.85 -0.97 7.99
N PHE A 548 18.07 -1.51 7.94
CA PHE A 548 18.44 -2.56 7.01
C PHE A 548 18.30 -3.93 7.68
N ALA A 549 17.89 -4.92 6.90
CA ALA A 549 17.82 -6.29 7.36
C ALA A 549 19.21 -6.80 7.73
N GLU A 550 19.29 -7.61 8.79
CA GLU A 550 20.52 -8.26 9.20
C GLU A 550 21.03 -9.19 8.09
N ARG A 551 22.34 -9.15 7.84
CA ARG A 551 23.01 -10.05 6.91
C ARG A 551 23.15 -11.41 7.59
N VAL A 552 22.81 -12.47 6.87
CA VAL A 552 22.87 -13.84 7.35
C VAL A 552 23.96 -14.59 6.59
N GLU A 553 24.75 -15.36 7.33
CA GLU A 553 25.79 -16.23 6.78
C GLU A 553 25.25 -17.62 6.46
N ARG A 554 25.85 -18.30 5.47
CA ARG A 554 25.35 -19.61 5.00
C ARG A 554 25.43 -20.70 6.08
N SER A 555 26.28 -20.52 7.09
CA SER A 555 26.37 -21.42 8.25
C SER A 555 25.22 -21.24 9.24
N GLU A 556 24.48 -20.13 9.17
CA GLU A 556 23.43 -19.77 10.13
C GLU A 556 22.05 -20.25 9.68
N VAL A 557 21.88 -20.64 8.41
CA VAL A 557 20.60 -21.10 7.86
C VAL A 557 20.50 -22.62 7.83
N VAL A 558 19.28 -23.11 8.05
CA VAL A 558 18.94 -24.53 8.02
C VAL A 558 19.16 -25.10 6.61
N ARG A 559 19.66 -26.35 6.53
CA ARG A 559 19.89 -27.04 5.25
C ARG A 559 18.82 -28.13 4.99
N PRO A 560 18.18 -28.15 3.81
CA PRO A 560 17.04 -29.02 3.49
C PRO A 560 17.33 -30.53 3.31
#